data_AF-A0A1Q9GLX3-F1
#
_entry.id   AF-A0A1Q9GLX3-F1
#
_cell.length_a   1.000
_cell.length_b   1.000
_cell.length_c   1.000
_cell.angle_alpha   90.00
_cell.angle_beta   90.00
_cell.angle_gamma   90.00
#
_symmetry.space_group_name_H-M   'P 1'
#
loop_
_entity.id
_entity.type
_entity.pdbx_description
1 polymer ?
#
loop_
_entity_poly.entity_id
_entity_poly.type
_entity_poly.pdbx_seq_one_letter_code
_entity_poly.pdbx_strand_id
1 'polypeptide(L)'
;MGIDAGYFTAPVAESLERRDILGVFGYRRPSRTKNTLKKKQFIYNKEADIYCCPAGQGLIYKTTSRDGYREYHSALKECAFCSVRSDCTQSKNMEKVVTRHIHLGAVERVNQMRLSTYGKKTYRRRSEMVERSFADSKQHHTHSYAHFRSLAKV
;
A
#
# COMPACT_ATOMS: atom_id res chain seq x y z
N MET A 1 10.46 15.16 6.75
CA MET A 1 11.62 14.40 6.22
C MET A 1 11.24 13.67 4.93
N GLY A 2 12.14 13.58 3.94
CA GLY A 2 11.94 12.78 2.74
C GLY A 2 12.36 11.33 2.97
N ILE A 3 11.46 10.37 2.75
CA ILE A 3 11.65 8.95 3.04
C ILE A 3 11.56 8.14 1.74
N ASP A 4 12.44 7.15 1.59
CA ASP A 4 12.43 6.26 0.43
C ASP A 4 11.12 5.45 0.30
N ALA A 5 10.73 5.14 -0.93
CA ALA A 5 9.50 4.41 -1.23
C ALA A 5 9.50 2.98 -0.67
N GLY A 6 10.66 2.37 -0.43
CA GLY A 6 10.80 1.06 0.19
C GLY A 6 10.28 1.02 1.63
N TYR A 7 10.38 2.14 2.36
CA TYR A 7 9.85 2.26 3.73
C TYR A 7 8.37 2.65 3.76
N PHE A 8 7.72 2.81 2.60
CA PHE A 8 6.32 3.18 2.56
C PHE A 8 5.42 1.98 2.90
N THR A 9 5.15 1.85 4.20
CA THR A 9 4.26 0.84 4.79
C THR A 9 3.27 1.51 5.75
N ALA A 10 2.14 0.86 5.99
CA ALA A 10 1.10 1.39 6.87
C ALA A 10 1.55 1.54 8.35
N PRO A 11 2.31 0.60 8.94
CA PRO A 11 2.86 0.78 10.29
C PRO A 11 3.84 1.96 10.40
N VAL A 12 4.67 2.18 9.37
CA VAL A 12 5.63 3.31 9.39
C VAL A 12 4.87 4.64 9.27
N ALA A 13 3.86 4.72 8.39
CA ALA A 13 3.02 5.91 8.26
C ALA A 13 2.30 6.26 9.58
N GLU A 14 1.72 5.27 10.26
CA GLU A 14 1.09 5.46 11.56
C GLU A 14 2.10 5.87 12.64
N SER A 15 3.25 5.21 12.71
CA SER A 15 4.26 5.49 13.73
C SER A 15 4.81 6.92 13.63
N LEU A 16 4.99 7.44 12.41
CA LEU A 16 5.40 8.82 12.19
C LEU A 16 4.32 9.81 12.62
N GLU A 17 3.07 9.53 12.24
CA GLU A 17 1.93 10.37 12.64
C GLU A 17 1.74 10.40 14.16
N ARG A 18 1.83 9.25 14.83
CA ARG A 18 1.75 9.16 16.29
C ARG A 18 2.83 9.95 17.00
N ARG A 19 3.99 10.15 16.35
CA ARG A 19 5.12 10.92 16.88
C ARG A 19 5.13 12.38 16.42
N ASP A 20 4.08 12.82 15.72
CA ASP A 20 3.98 14.15 15.11
C ASP A 20 5.14 14.48 14.15
N ILE A 21 5.66 13.45 13.45
CA ILE A 21 6.73 13.60 12.46
C ILE A 21 6.12 13.63 11.06
N LEU A 22 6.29 14.77 10.37
CA LEU A 22 5.87 14.92 8.98
C LEU A 22 6.76 14.10 8.02
N GLY A 23 6.32 12.88 7.74
CA GLY A 23 6.92 11.96 6.76
C GLY A 23 6.45 12.24 5.33
N VAL A 24 7.40 12.48 4.42
CA VAL A 24 7.14 12.65 2.99
C VAL A 24 7.71 11.44 2.25
N PHE A 25 6.85 10.53 1.82
CA PHE A 25 7.27 9.28 1.21
C PHE A 25 7.30 9.35 -0.31
N GLY A 26 8.16 8.54 -0.91
CA GLY A 26 8.14 8.29 -2.34
C GLY A 26 6.86 7.59 -2.79
N TYR A 27 6.47 7.80 -4.04
CA TYR A 27 5.33 7.07 -4.61
C TYR A 27 5.69 5.59 -4.74
N ARG A 28 4.90 4.73 -4.10
CA ARG A 28 4.98 3.28 -4.29
C ARG A 28 3.87 2.85 -5.23
N ARG A 29 4.25 2.30 -6.39
CA ARG A 29 3.28 1.76 -7.34
C ARG A 29 2.54 0.58 -6.71
N PRO A 30 1.20 0.53 -6.77
CA PRO A 30 0.45 -0.65 -6.34
C PRO A 30 0.90 -1.90 -7.11
N SER A 31 0.85 -3.05 -6.44
CA SER A 31 1.16 -4.33 -7.08
C SER A 31 0.21 -4.61 -8.25
N ARG A 32 0.74 -5.23 -9.30
CA ARG A 32 -0.06 -5.61 -10.46
C ARG A 32 -0.96 -6.78 -10.09
N THR A 33 -2.27 -6.55 -10.08
CA THR A 33 -3.28 -7.61 -9.95
C THR A 33 -3.68 -8.16 -11.32
N LYS A 34 -4.00 -9.45 -11.38
CA LYS A 34 -4.52 -10.11 -12.59
C LYS A 34 -5.90 -9.60 -13.01
N ASN A 35 -6.74 -9.26 -12.03
CA ASN A 35 -8.10 -8.77 -12.28
C ASN A 35 -8.07 -7.37 -12.92
N THR A 36 -8.94 -7.14 -13.91
CA THR A 36 -9.15 -5.85 -14.57
C THR A 36 -9.61 -4.81 -13.55
N LEU A 37 -10.62 -5.17 -12.74
CA LEU A 37 -11.11 -4.28 -11.70
C LEU A 37 -10.12 -4.18 -10.53
N LYS A 38 -9.77 -2.94 -10.21
CA LYS A 38 -8.79 -2.60 -9.17
C LYS A 38 -9.51 -2.14 -7.90
N LYS A 39 -8.83 -2.22 -6.76
CA LYS A 39 -9.35 -1.78 -5.46
C LYS A 39 -9.91 -0.34 -5.48
N LYS A 40 -9.34 0.55 -6.30
CA LYS A 40 -9.82 1.95 -6.44
C LYS A 40 -11.26 2.08 -6.95
N GLN A 41 -11.83 1.06 -7.58
CA GLN A 41 -13.23 1.05 -8.03
C GLN A 41 -14.20 0.59 -6.93
N PHE A 42 -13.67 0.15 -5.78
CA PHE A 42 -14.47 -0.24 -4.62
C PHE A 42 -14.48 0.93 -3.64
N ILE A 43 -15.66 1.48 -3.40
CA ILE A 43 -15.84 2.67 -2.58
C ILE A 43 -16.10 2.23 -1.14
N TYR A 44 -15.34 2.77 -0.19
CA TYR A 44 -15.53 2.47 1.22
C TYR A 44 -16.54 3.44 1.83
N ASN A 45 -17.62 2.90 2.39
CA ASN A 45 -18.54 3.65 3.24
C ASN A 45 -18.11 3.49 4.71
N LYS A 46 -17.73 4.61 5.34
CA LYS A 46 -17.29 4.65 6.75
C LYS A 46 -18.42 4.46 7.75
N GLU A 47 -19.63 4.92 7.43
CA GLU A 47 -20.78 4.89 8.34
C GLU A 47 -21.31 3.46 8.48
N ALA A 48 -21.40 2.74 7.36
CA ALA A 48 -21.87 1.37 7.32
C ALA A 48 -20.76 0.31 7.49
N ASP A 49 -19.48 0.72 7.51
CA ASP A 49 -18.29 -0.16 7.44
C ASP A 49 -18.39 -1.22 6.33
N ILE A 50 -18.73 -0.78 5.12
CA ILE A 50 -18.94 -1.64 3.94
C ILE A 50 -18.16 -1.10 2.74
N TYR A 51 -17.69 -2.00 1.88
CA TYR A 51 -17.19 -1.64 0.56
C TYR A 51 -18.25 -1.84 -0.51
N CYS A 52 -18.58 -0.82 -1.28
CA CYS A 52 -19.48 -0.95 -2.43
C CYS A 52 -18.67 -1.26 -3.69
N CYS A 53 -19.07 -2.31 -4.41
CA CYS A 53 -18.49 -2.68 -5.69
C CYS A 53 -19.09 -1.82 -6.82
N PRO A 54 -18.44 -1.76 -8.01
CA PRO A 54 -18.96 -0.97 -9.14
C PRO A 54 -20.28 -1.51 -9.71
N ALA A 55 -20.66 -2.75 -9.40
CA ALA A 55 -21.96 -3.33 -9.73
C ALA A 55 -23.05 -3.06 -8.66
N GLY A 56 -22.74 -2.26 -7.62
CA GLY A 56 -23.69 -1.85 -6.58
C GLY A 56 -23.78 -2.78 -5.37
N GLN A 57 -23.14 -3.94 -5.38
CA GLN A 57 -23.14 -4.88 -4.26
C GLN A 57 -22.23 -4.41 -3.10
N GLY A 58 -22.70 -4.57 -1.86
CA GLY A 58 -21.93 -4.36 -0.64
C GLY A 58 -21.05 -5.56 -0.26
N LEU A 59 -19.82 -5.27 0.17
CA LEU A 59 -18.87 -6.21 0.74
C LEU A 59 -18.75 -5.93 2.24
N ILE A 60 -19.06 -6.95 3.05
CA ILE A 60 -19.19 -6.84 4.50
C ILE A 60 -17.90 -7.28 5.17
N TYR A 61 -17.54 -6.63 6.27
CA TYR A 61 -16.42 -7.02 7.11
C TYR A 61 -16.57 -8.47 7.61
N LYS A 62 -15.52 -9.27 7.48
CA LYS A 62 -15.52 -10.69 7.90
C LYS A 62 -14.49 -10.97 8.98
N THR A 63 -13.25 -10.54 8.78
CA THR A 63 -12.15 -10.85 9.71
C THR A 63 -11.04 -9.82 9.61
N THR A 64 -10.14 -9.84 10.59
CA THR A 64 -8.89 -9.08 10.57
C THR A 64 -7.71 -10.05 10.66
N SER A 65 -6.81 -9.98 9.69
CA SER A 65 -5.55 -10.73 9.70
C SER A 65 -4.61 -10.25 10.81
N ARG A 66 -3.70 -11.13 11.25
CA ARG A 66 -2.63 -10.83 12.23
C ARG A 66 -1.77 -9.64 11.79
N ASP A 67 -1.62 -9.45 10.48
CA ASP A 67 -0.86 -8.33 9.90
C ASP A 67 -1.65 -7.01 9.87
N GLY A 68 -2.83 -6.94 10.51
CA GLY A 68 -3.62 -5.70 10.60
C GLY A 68 -4.47 -5.38 9.37
N TYR A 69 -4.78 -6.37 8.53
CA TYR A 69 -5.67 -6.19 7.38
C TYR A 69 -7.10 -6.65 7.72
N ARG A 70 -8.05 -5.73 7.65
CA ARG A 70 -9.48 -6.05 7.63
C ARG A 70 -9.87 -6.60 6.26
N GLU A 71 -10.63 -7.68 6.24
CA GLU A 71 -11.09 -8.35 5.03
C GLU A 71 -12.60 -8.15 4.87
N TYR A 72 -13.00 -7.67 3.68
CA TYR A 72 -14.38 -7.43 3.31
C TYR A 72 -14.76 -8.37 2.16
N HIS A 73 -15.87 -9.07 2.32
CA HIS A 73 -16.26 -10.18 1.47
C HIS A 73 -17.59 -9.90 0.77
N SER A 74 -17.67 -10.28 -0.50
CA SER A 74 -18.94 -10.26 -1.24
C SER A 74 -19.79 -11.49 -0.95
N ALA A 75 -21.10 -11.38 -1.17
CA ALA A 75 -21.98 -12.54 -1.14
C ALA A 75 -21.76 -13.42 -2.38
N LEU A 76 -21.50 -14.71 -2.16
CA LEU A 76 -21.26 -15.69 -3.22
C LEU A 76 -22.38 -15.73 -4.26
N LYS A 77 -23.64 -15.77 -3.79
CA LYS A 77 -24.82 -15.92 -4.64
C LYS A 77 -24.96 -14.76 -5.62
N GLU A 78 -24.77 -13.54 -5.14
CA GLU A 78 -24.85 -12.33 -5.97
C GLU A 78 -23.68 -12.25 -6.96
N CYS A 79 -22.47 -12.59 -6.52
CA CYS A 79 -21.31 -12.57 -7.40
C CYS A 79 -21.34 -13.68 -8.46
N ALA A 80 -21.95 -14.83 -8.19
CA ALA A 80 -22.05 -15.94 -9.15
C ALA A 80 -22.79 -15.53 -10.43
N PHE A 81 -23.84 -14.71 -10.32
CA PHE A 81 -24.64 -14.22 -11.45
C PHE A 81 -24.23 -12.83 -11.94
N CYS A 82 -23.12 -12.28 -11.43
CA CYS A 82 -22.67 -10.93 -11.78
C CYS A 82 -22.02 -10.89 -13.18
N SER A 83 -22.49 -9.99 -14.04
CA SER A 83 -22.00 -9.83 -15.42
C SER A 83 -20.53 -9.42 -15.49
N VAL A 84 -20.05 -8.64 -14.52
CA VAL A 84 -18.65 -8.15 -14.46
C VAL A 84 -17.73 -9.06 -13.63
N ARG A 85 -18.15 -10.28 -13.30
CA ARG A 85 -17.39 -11.20 -12.42
C ARG A 85 -16.01 -11.53 -13.00
N SER A 86 -15.93 -11.81 -14.31
CA SER A 86 -14.68 -12.15 -15.01
C SER A 86 -13.60 -11.09 -14.83
N ASP A 87 -13.99 -9.81 -14.86
CA ASP A 87 -13.12 -8.66 -14.63
C ASP A 87 -12.89 -8.36 -13.14
N CYS A 88 -13.83 -8.75 -12.28
CA CYS A 88 -13.83 -8.46 -10.84
C CYS A 88 -12.97 -9.42 -10.02
N THR A 89 -13.18 -10.73 -10.16
CA THR A 89 -12.56 -11.77 -9.35
C THR A 89 -12.33 -13.05 -10.16
N GLN A 90 -11.11 -13.57 -10.09
CA GLN A 90 -10.74 -14.89 -10.60
C GLN A 90 -10.79 -15.97 -9.51
N SER A 91 -11.42 -15.68 -8.37
CA SER A 91 -11.57 -16.66 -7.29
C SER A 91 -12.43 -17.85 -7.72
N LYS A 92 -11.97 -19.06 -7.41
CA LYS A 92 -12.75 -20.30 -7.64
C LYS A 92 -14.06 -20.30 -6.85
N ASN A 93 -14.05 -19.69 -5.68
CA ASN A 93 -15.22 -19.60 -4.80
C ASN A 93 -16.21 -18.52 -5.25
N MET A 94 -15.97 -17.85 -6.38
CA MET A 94 -16.80 -16.74 -6.89
C MET A 94 -16.99 -15.60 -5.88
N GLU A 95 -16.07 -15.47 -4.92
CA GLU A 95 -16.07 -14.46 -3.87
C GLU A 95 -15.05 -13.36 -4.22
N LYS A 96 -15.43 -12.11 -3.95
CA LYS A 96 -14.51 -10.98 -3.99
C LYS A 96 -14.10 -10.62 -2.57
N VAL A 97 -12.79 -10.59 -2.35
CA VAL A 97 -12.19 -10.13 -1.11
C VAL A 97 -11.49 -8.80 -1.35
N VAL A 98 -11.80 -7.79 -0.54
CA VAL A 98 -11.12 -6.50 -0.51
C VAL A 98 -10.49 -6.33 0.86
N THR A 99 -9.19 -6.10 0.90
CA THR A 99 -8.45 -5.89 2.16
C THR A 99 -8.23 -4.41 2.42
N ARG A 100 -8.39 -3.98 3.68
CA ARG A 100 -8.14 -2.62 4.16
C ARG A 100 -7.25 -2.69 5.40
N HIS A 101 -6.06 -2.10 5.34
CA HIS A 101 -5.21 -2.02 6.53
C HIS A 101 -5.86 -1.11 7.58
N ILE A 102 -5.74 -1.44 8.87
CA ILE A 102 -6.28 -0.64 9.98
C ILE A 102 -5.78 0.82 9.94
N HIS A 103 -4.50 0.99 9.61
CA HIS A 103 -3.85 2.31 9.47
C HIS A 103 -3.92 2.91 8.06
N LEU A 104 -4.88 2.51 7.23
CA LEU A 104 -4.98 3.07 5.87
C LEU A 104 -5.21 4.59 5.86
N GLY A 105 -5.87 5.14 6.90
CA GLY A 105 -6.03 6.59 7.03
C GLY A 105 -4.71 7.36 7.15
N ALA A 106 -3.74 6.81 7.89
CA ALA A 106 -2.39 7.40 7.98
C ALA A 106 -1.69 7.38 6.62
N VAL A 107 -1.80 6.26 5.89
CA VAL A 107 -1.27 6.11 4.53
C VAL A 107 -1.89 7.13 3.56
N GLU A 108 -3.20 7.36 3.66
CA GLU A 108 -3.92 8.35 2.84
C GLU A 108 -3.43 9.78 3.13
N ARG A 109 -3.30 10.16 4.41
CA ARG A 109 -2.78 11.49 4.82
C ARG A 109 -1.35 11.72 4.34
N VAL A 110 -0.47 10.73 4.50
CA VAL A 110 0.89 10.77 3.98
C VAL A 110 0.91 10.93 2.45
N ASN A 111 0.03 10.24 1.73
CA ASN A 111 -0.10 10.40 0.28
C ASN A 111 -0.54 11.82 -0.11
N GLN A 112 -1.45 12.44 0.65
CA GLN A 112 -1.82 13.84 0.44
C GLN A 112 -0.64 14.77 0.73
N MET A 113 0.09 14.52 1.81
CA MET A 113 1.27 15.29 2.18
C MET A 113 2.33 15.28 1.07
N ARG A 114 2.56 14.13 0.43
CA ARG A 114 3.45 14.00 -0.74
C ARG A 114 3.05 14.93 -1.90
N LEU A 115 1.76 15.13 -2.13
CA LEU A 115 1.25 15.97 -3.22
C LEU A 115 1.32 17.47 -2.92
N SER A 116 1.42 17.84 -1.64
CA SER A 116 1.56 19.24 -1.20
C SER A 116 2.83 19.90 -1.75
N THR A 117 2.83 21.24 -1.79
CA THR A 117 4.00 22.04 -2.20
C THR A 117 5.21 21.77 -1.31
N TYR A 118 5.00 21.70 0.01
CA TYR A 118 6.03 21.33 0.99
C TYR A 118 6.56 19.92 0.74
N GLY A 119 5.68 18.95 0.51
CA GLY A 119 6.04 17.56 0.25
C GLY A 119 6.92 17.43 -0.99
N LYS A 120 6.50 18.02 -2.11
CA LYS A 120 7.28 18.05 -3.35
C LYS A 120 8.67 18.65 -3.15
N LYS A 121 8.77 19.79 -2.45
CA LYS A 121 10.05 20.46 -2.15
C LYS A 121 10.95 19.59 -1.28
N THR A 122 10.39 19.00 -0.21
CA THR A 122 11.11 18.14 0.72
C THR A 122 11.62 16.87 0.06
N TYR A 123 10.80 16.24 -0.78
CA TYR A 123 11.17 15.03 -1.50
C TYR A 123 12.25 15.29 -2.55
N ARG A 124 12.21 16.42 -3.25
CA ARG A 124 13.26 16.83 -4.19
C ARG A 124 14.62 17.00 -3.50
N ARG A 125 14.65 17.60 -2.30
CA ARG A 125 15.90 17.76 -1.53
C ARG A 125 16.50 16.42 -1.05
N ARG A 126 15.71 15.34 -0.99
CA ARG A 126 16.19 14.01 -0.57
C ARG A 126 17.31 13.50 -1.48
N SER A 127 17.22 13.76 -2.80
CA SER A 127 18.26 13.35 -3.75
C SER A 127 19.57 14.11 -3.59
N GLU A 128 19.55 15.30 -2.98
CA GLU A 128 20.74 16.12 -2.76
C GLU A 128 21.56 15.66 -1.55
N MET A 129 20.91 15.03 -0.56
CA MET A 129 21.55 14.61 0.69
C MET A 129 21.93 13.12 0.69
N VAL A 130 20.92 12.24 0.69
CA VAL A 130 21.10 10.82 1.04
C VAL A 130 21.59 10.01 -0.16
N GLU A 131 21.07 10.28 -1.36
CA GLU A 131 21.44 9.53 -2.56
C GLU A 131 22.92 9.72 -2.93
N ARG A 132 23.49 10.90 -2.66
CA ARG A 132 24.91 11.16 -2.93
C ARG A 132 25.81 10.34 -2.02
N SER A 133 25.47 10.20 -0.74
CA SER A 133 26.18 9.31 0.18
C SER A 133 26.11 7.85 -0.26
N PHE A 134 24.93 7.35 -0.68
CA PHE A 134 24.81 6.00 -1.22
C PHE A 134 25.61 5.79 -2.51
N ALA A 135 25.64 6.79 -3.41
CA ALA A 135 26.42 6.73 -4.64
C ALA A 135 27.92 6.66 -4.35
N ASP A 136 28.39 7.50 -3.43
CA ASP A 136 29.78 7.54 -2.98
C ASP A 136 30.20 6.20 -2.35
N SER A 137 29.38 5.66 -1.43
CA SER A 137 29.58 4.33 -0.85
C SER A 137 29.67 3.23 -1.91
N LYS A 138 28.85 3.28 -2.97
CA LYS A 138 28.85 2.27 -4.03
C LYS A 138 30.07 2.37 -4.96
N GLN A 139 30.49 3.58 -5.29
CA GLN A 139 31.56 3.84 -6.26
C GLN A 139 32.95 3.82 -5.62
N HIS A 140 33.11 4.46 -4.46
CA HIS A 140 34.41 4.65 -3.82
C HIS A 140 34.70 3.64 -2.70
N HIS A 141 33.66 3.00 -2.15
CA HIS A 141 33.80 2.07 -1.02
C HIS A 141 33.31 0.64 -1.32
N THR A 142 33.09 0.31 -2.58
CA THR A 142 32.79 -1.05 -3.06
C THR A 142 31.52 -1.67 -2.44
N HIS A 143 30.60 -0.86 -1.90
CA HIS A 143 29.32 -1.34 -1.37
C HIS A 143 28.33 -1.79 -2.46
N SER A 144 28.77 -1.86 -3.72
CA SER A 144 28.01 -2.48 -4.81
C SER A 144 28.00 -4.01 -4.72
N TYR A 145 29.00 -4.62 -4.05
CA TYR A 145 29.11 -6.07 -3.87
C TYR A 145 29.18 -6.41 -2.38
N ALA A 146 28.28 -7.29 -1.92
CA ALA A 146 28.39 -7.89 -0.61
C ALA A 146 29.36 -9.08 -0.71
N HIS A 147 30.57 -8.93 -0.19
CA HIS A 147 31.49 -10.06 0.00
C HIS A 147 31.04 -10.85 1.23
N PHE A 148 30.20 -11.86 1.02
CA PHE A 148 29.83 -12.80 2.07
C PHE A 148 31.06 -13.62 2.47
N ARG A 149 31.75 -13.21 3.53
CA ARG A 149 32.72 -14.08 4.21
C ARG A 149 31.94 -14.92 5.23
N SER A 150 31.81 -16.21 4.92
CA SER A 150 31.43 -17.29 5.86
C SER A 150 30.17 -17.08 6.70
N LEU A 151 29.01 -16.96 6.06
CA LEU A 151 27.75 -17.40 6.67
C LEU A 151 27.16 -18.50 5.77
N ALA A 152 26.99 -19.69 6.34
CA ALA A 152 26.35 -20.80 5.66
C ALA A 152 24.96 -20.37 5.17
N LYS A 153 24.62 -20.76 3.94
CA LYS A 153 23.25 -20.65 3.42
C LYS A 153 22.30 -21.34 4.41
N VAL A 154 21.47 -20.56 5.09
CA VAL A 154 20.25 -21.03 5.76
C VAL A 154 19.07 -20.70 4.86
#